data_AF-A0A6N6KD86-F1
#
_entry.id   AF-A0A6N6KD86-F1
#
_cell.length_a   1.000
_cell.length_b   1.000
_cell.length_c   1.000
_cell.angle_alpha   90.00
_cell.angle_beta   90.00
_cell.angle_gamma   90.00
#
_symmetry.space_group_name_H-M   'P 1'
#
loop_
_entity.id
_entity.type
_entity.pdbx_description
1 polymer ?
#
loop_
_entity_poly.entity_id
_entity_poly.type
_entity_poly.pdbx_seq_one_letter_code
_entity_poly.pdbx_strand_id
1 'polypeptide(L)'
;GGPGVIATDLLMSKGGRLAELSEETIEDLNQHLSPYWSHNNPIDVLGDAGPEEYRKAVEVCVKDPNVDGILVILTPQAMTDSKAIAEAIVTIPKIERKTVLASWMGAEDVQEGREVLEQHNIPVYSIPENAVRCFMYMNDYRRNLKTIQQTPAVIPSAFNPKKEENRELLRSVLDDGRKVLTEYEAKQFLSNYQIEVIENGLAATKEEAMELADKIGYPVVMKIASPDILHKTDVGGVVLNVKRQESVAFHFDQIMESAREGVPDADIRGVFIEKMMKKRYELIIGCKRDPIFGPTIVFGMGGVAVEVFKDTTVGLPPLNMALAMRLIEDTKVYKLLKGYRGMPAADITAIQFLLYKFAYLLTDFPEIEEIDINPFGVDEHGGVILDAKVVIDGKPVNPKHRYKHLVISPYPSEYITEFKLKDGRTSILRPIKPEDEEMEKEMFSNFSERTQKFRFFSVIKEISHEQLVRYTQTDYDREIAIVAELEEDGKKVMAGVGRLIADQYNEAAEFAVVVADPWHNQGLGNKFLDYLMEIAKGRGIHKVYANILLENHIMLHMFRKRGFKMRKVEDGYYAEQIVNEYQDEMVPA
;
A
#
# COMPACT_ATOMS: atom_id res chain seq x y z
N GLY A 1 33.38 -22.14 -9.44
CA GLY A 1 34.04 -21.27 -8.44
C GLY A 1 33.65 -19.80 -8.49
N GLY A 2 34.53 -18.92 -9.01
CA GLY A 2 34.43 -17.45 -8.82
C GLY A 2 33.12 -16.75 -9.22
N PRO A 3 32.62 -16.92 -10.46
CA PRO A 3 31.35 -16.34 -10.88
C PRO A 3 30.13 -16.82 -10.07
N GLY A 4 30.19 -18.05 -9.55
CA GLY A 4 29.16 -18.58 -8.65
C GLY A 4 29.11 -17.81 -7.34
N VAL A 5 30.26 -17.49 -6.75
CA VAL A 5 30.34 -16.67 -5.52
C VAL A 5 29.79 -15.27 -5.75
N ILE A 6 30.16 -14.62 -6.87
CA ILE A 6 29.65 -13.27 -7.23
C ILE A 6 28.12 -13.28 -7.36
N ALA A 7 27.58 -14.32 -8.01
CA ALA A 7 26.13 -14.49 -8.15
C ALA A 7 25.45 -14.66 -6.78
N THR A 8 26.02 -15.49 -5.90
CA THR A 8 25.53 -15.73 -4.54
C THR A 8 25.55 -14.46 -3.68
N ASP A 9 26.66 -13.72 -3.68
CA ASP A 9 26.79 -12.48 -2.89
C ASP A 9 25.73 -11.45 -3.33
N LEU A 10 25.54 -11.29 -4.65
CA LEU A 10 24.52 -10.40 -5.17
C LEU A 10 23.11 -10.87 -4.82
N LEU A 11 22.83 -12.17 -4.93
CA LEU A 11 21.52 -12.75 -4.57
C LEU A 11 21.19 -12.45 -3.10
N MET A 12 22.13 -12.70 -2.20
CA MET A 12 21.97 -12.45 -0.76
C MET A 12 21.80 -10.96 -0.46
N SER A 13 22.57 -10.08 -1.13
CA SER A 13 22.45 -8.63 -0.96
C SER A 13 21.07 -8.07 -1.36
N LYS A 14 20.36 -8.78 -2.24
CA LYS A 14 19.01 -8.45 -2.69
C LYS A 14 17.90 -9.16 -1.90
N GLY A 15 18.26 -9.88 -0.84
CA GLY A 15 17.30 -10.61 0.00
C GLY A 15 16.86 -11.97 -0.58
N GLY A 16 17.46 -12.42 -1.68
CA GLY A 16 17.31 -13.79 -2.18
C GLY A 16 18.01 -14.81 -1.27
N ARG A 17 17.67 -16.08 -1.44
CA ARG A 17 18.23 -17.19 -0.65
C ARG A 17 18.64 -18.31 -1.61
N LEU A 18 19.73 -18.99 -1.28
CA LEU A 18 20.09 -20.23 -1.96
C LEU A 18 19.14 -21.34 -1.50
N ALA A 19 18.74 -22.20 -2.43
CA ALA A 19 17.95 -23.39 -2.12
C ALA A 19 18.75 -24.36 -1.26
N GLU A 20 18.13 -24.90 -0.22
CA GLU A 20 18.65 -26.01 0.57
C GLU A 20 18.34 -27.32 -0.17
N LEU A 21 19.36 -27.92 -0.77
CA LEU A 21 19.20 -29.16 -1.56
C LEU A 21 18.74 -30.30 -0.65
N SER A 22 17.78 -31.09 -1.13
CA SER A 22 17.31 -32.29 -0.44
C SER A 22 18.43 -33.35 -0.33
N GLU A 23 18.36 -34.20 0.70
CA GLU A 23 19.31 -35.31 0.87
C GLU A 23 19.34 -36.23 -0.37
N GLU A 24 18.16 -36.53 -0.95
CA GLU A 24 18.03 -37.29 -2.20
C GLU A 24 18.76 -36.61 -3.37
N THR A 25 18.65 -35.28 -3.49
CA THR A 25 19.37 -34.53 -4.53
C THR A 25 20.88 -34.57 -4.33
N ILE A 26 21.36 -34.47 -3.10
CA ILE A 26 22.80 -34.60 -2.81
C ILE A 26 23.30 -36.01 -3.16
N GLU A 27 22.54 -37.05 -2.82
CA GLU A 27 22.88 -38.43 -3.16
C GLU A 27 22.91 -38.68 -4.68
N ASP A 28 21.97 -38.14 -5.44
CA ASP A 28 21.92 -38.28 -6.90
C ASP A 28 23.08 -37.52 -7.57
N LEU A 29 23.38 -36.30 -7.11
CA LEU A 29 24.55 -35.54 -7.56
C LEU A 29 25.87 -36.28 -7.27
N ASN A 30 25.99 -36.97 -6.13
CA ASN A 30 27.17 -37.76 -5.78
C ASN A 30 27.44 -38.94 -6.72
N GLN A 31 26.40 -39.47 -7.38
CA GLN A 31 26.53 -40.58 -8.33
C GLN A 31 27.01 -40.11 -9.71
N HIS A 32 26.77 -38.84 -10.04
CA HIS A 32 26.95 -38.29 -11.37
C HIS A 32 28.07 -37.26 -11.50
N LEU A 33 28.46 -36.61 -10.40
CA LEU A 33 29.52 -35.60 -10.39
C LEU A 33 30.83 -36.17 -9.81
N SER A 34 31.93 -35.47 -10.10
CA SER A 34 33.24 -35.75 -9.49
C SER A 34 33.14 -35.78 -7.96
N PRO A 35 33.79 -36.72 -7.25
CA PRO A 35 33.79 -36.76 -5.78
C PRO A 35 34.18 -35.46 -5.08
N TYR A 36 34.85 -34.55 -5.80
CA TYR A 36 35.36 -33.26 -5.31
C TYR A 36 34.45 -32.07 -5.64
N TRP A 37 33.23 -32.29 -6.13
CA TRP A 37 32.26 -31.21 -6.29
C TRP A 37 31.95 -30.56 -4.93
N SER A 38 31.29 -29.40 -4.93
CA SER A 38 31.13 -28.58 -3.71
C SER A 38 30.32 -29.22 -2.56
N HIS A 39 29.55 -30.28 -2.81
CA HIS A 39 28.59 -30.90 -1.86
C HIS A 39 27.63 -29.89 -1.23
N ASN A 40 27.38 -28.77 -1.91
CA ASN A 40 26.58 -27.66 -1.40
C ASN A 40 26.04 -26.81 -2.57
N ASN A 41 25.19 -25.84 -2.28
CA ASN A 41 24.75 -24.79 -3.20
C ASN A 41 25.60 -23.52 -2.98
N PRO A 42 26.29 -22.96 -4.00
CA PRO A 42 26.32 -23.35 -5.43
C PRO A 42 26.96 -24.71 -5.72
N ILE A 43 26.39 -25.43 -6.69
CA ILE A 43 26.93 -26.70 -7.21
C ILE A 43 28.12 -26.38 -8.11
N ASP A 44 29.35 -26.61 -7.62
CA ASP A 44 30.58 -26.43 -8.40
C ASP A 44 30.94 -27.76 -9.08
N VAL A 45 30.64 -27.87 -10.36
CA VAL A 45 30.92 -29.06 -11.19
C VAL A 45 32.40 -29.19 -11.59
N LEU A 46 33.26 -28.24 -11.17
CA LEU A 46 34.69 -28.16 -11.50
C LEU A 46 34.97 -27.73 -12.96
N GLY A 47 36.23 -27.46 -13.26
CA GLY A 47 36.65 -26.85 -14.53
C GLY A 47 36.69 -27.78 -15.74
N ASP A 48 36.78 -29.09 -15.49
CA ASP A 48 36.83 -30.17 -16.47
C ASP A 48 35.46 -30.79 -16.77
N ALA A 49 34.38 -30.25 -16.20
CA ALA A 49 33.01 -30.72 -16.44
C ALA A 49 32.62 -30.60 -17.92
N GLY A 50 32.11 -31.71 -18.47
CA GLY A 50 31.59 -31.79 -19.82
C GLY A 50 30.06 -31.63 -19.90
N PRO A 51 29.49 -31.86 -21.08
CA PRO A 51 28.05 -31.76 -21.32
C PRO A 51 27.19 -32.62 -20.40
N GLU A 52 27.64 -33.83 -20.06
CA GLU A 52 26.84 -34.77 -19.26
C GLU A 52 26.79 -34.35 -17.78
N GLU A 53 27.90 -33.85 -17.22
CA GLU A 53 27.93 -33.35 -15.85
C GLU A 53 27.00 -32.13 -15.67
N TYR A 54 27.03 -31.18 -16.62
CA TYR A 54 26.10 -30.05 -16.62
C TYR A 54 24.65 -30.52 -16.77
N ARG A 55 24.39 -31.44 -17.71
CA ARG A 55 23.05 -31.98 -17.94
C ARG A 55 22.50 -32.63 -16.68
N LYS A 56 23.31 -33.46 -16.00
CA LYS A 56 22.90 -34.16 -14.78
C LYS A 56 22.70 -33.21 -13.61
N ALA A 57 23.61 -32.26 -13.39
CA ALA A 57 23.44 -31.27 -12.33
C ALA A 57 22.11 -30.51 -12.48
N VAL A 58 21.79 -30.04 -13.69
CA VAL A 58 20.54 -29.32 -13.95
C VAL A 58 19.33 -30.26 -13.86
N GLU A 59 19.41 -31.48 -14.43
CA GLU A 59 18.31 -32.45 -14.40
C GLU A 59 17.88 -32.81 -12.97
N VAL A 60 18.83 -33.02 -12.06
CA VAL A 60 18.54 -33.33 -10.66
C VAL A 60 17.90 -32.11 -9.97
N CYS A 61 18.46 -30.91 -10.15
CA CYS A 61 17.89 -29.69 -9.58
C CYS A 61 16.48 -29.37 -10.08
N VAL A 62 16.13 -29.72 -11.33
CA VAL A 62 14.76 -29.55 -11.86
C VAL A 62 13.75 -30.40 -11.08
N LYS A 63 14.17 -31.55 -10.54
CA LYS A 63 13.33 -32.49 -9.79
C LYS A 63 13.20 -32.12 -8.31
N ASP A 64 14.17 -31.38 -7.75
CA ASP A 64 14.16 -31.02 -6.33
C ASP A 64 12.98 -30.07 -5.98
N PRO A 65 12.13 -30.42 -4.99
CA PRO A 65 11.03 -29.56 -4.54
C PRO A 65 11.48 -28.25 -3.86
N ASN A 66 12.69 -28.21 -3.29
CA ASN A 66 13.25 -27.03 -2.60
C ASN A 66 13.87 -26.00 -3.56
N VAL A 67 14.02 -26.33 -4.84
CA VAL A 67 14.63 -25.46 -5.86
C VAL A 67 13.53 -24.72 -6.64
N ASP A 68 13.39 -23.41 -6.46
CA ASP A 68 12.41 -22.60 -7.20
C ASP A 68 12.89 -22.17 -8.61
N GLY A 69 14.20 -22.05 -8.80
CA GLY A 69 14.83 -21.63 -10.04
C GLY A 69 16.32 -21.97 -10.08
N ILE A 70 16.89 -22.02 -11.29
CA ILE A 70 18.25 -22.48 -11.55
C ILE A 70 18.99 -21.43 -12.38
N LEU A 71 20.14 -20.96 -11.88
CA LEU A 71 21.09 -20.17 -12.67
C LEU A 71 22.26 -21.06 -13.09
N VAL A 72 22.32 -21.42 -14.37
CA VAL A 72 23.47 -22.17 -14.90
C VAL A 72 24.55 -21.18 -15.32
N ILE A 73 25.76 -21.32 -14.79
CA ILE A 73 26.88 -20.42 -15.10
C ILE A 73 27.96 -21.21 -15.82
N LEU A 74 28.37 -20.73 -16.99
CA LEU A 74 29.47 -21.29 -17.76
C LEU A 74 30.54 -20.23 -17.96
N THR A 75 31.77 -20.61 -17.69
CA THR A 75 32.98 -19.88 -18.10
C THR A 75 33.83 -20.80 -18.97
N PRO A 76 34.17 -20.41 -20.21
CA PRO A 76 34.96 -21.25 -21.10
C PRO A 76 36.35 -21.44 -20.51
N GLN A 77 36.75 -22.69 -20.42
CA GLN A 77 38.14 -23.09 -20.25
C GLN A 77 38.64 -23.70 -21.57
N ALA A 78 39.94 -23.95 -21.68
CA ALA A 78 40.57 -24.39 -22.92
C ALA A 78 39.95 -25.66 -23.57
N MET A 79 39.21 -26.47 -22.81
CA MET A 79 38.57 -27.71 -23.26
C MET A 79 37.03 -27.68 -23.18
N THR A 80 36.42 -26.53 -22.86
CA THR A 80 34.96 -26.43 -22.66
C THR A 80 34.23 -26.27 -23.99
N ASP A 81 33.38 -27.25 -24.34
CA ASP A 81 32.47 -27.14 -25.48
C ASP A 81 31.17 -26.43 -25.05
N SER A 82 31.16 -25.11 -25.21
CA SER A 82 30.07 -24.24 -24.77
C SER A 82 28.74 -24.55 -25.47
N LYS A 83 28.80 -25.05 -26.71
CA LYS A 83 27.65 -25.42 -27.53
C LYS A 83 27.12 -26.80 -27.13
N ALA A 84 27.98 -27.80 -27.01
CA ALA A 84 27.54 -29.13 -26.61
C ALA A 84 26.89 -29.13 -25.22
N ILE A 85 27.39 -28.30 -24.29
CA ILE A 85 26.76 -28.11 -22.97
C ILE A 85 25.38 -27.47 -23.11
N ALA A 86 25.23 -26.44 -23.95
CA ALA A 86 23.93 -25.82 -24.20
C ALA A 86 22.93 -26.81 -24.82
N GLU A 87 23.36 -27.59 -25.82
CA GLU A 87 22.57 -28.66 -26.44
C GLU A 87 22.15 -29.72 -25.41
N ALA A 88 23.04 -30.10 -24.51
CA ALA A 88 22.71 -31.05 -23.44
C ALA A 88 21.66 -30.50 -22.47
N ILE A 89 21.74 -29.22 -22.10
CA ILE A 89 20.77 -28.57 -21.19
C ILE A 89 19.38 -28.47 -21.81
N VAL A 90 19.25 -28.05 -23.07
CA VAL A 90 17.93 -27.86 -23.71
C VAL A 90 17.18 -29.19 -23.94
N THR A 91 17.90 -30.32 -23.89
CA THR A 91 17.29 -31.67 -24.00
C THR A 91 16.76 -32.22 -22.68
N ILE A 92 16.96 -31.51 -21.56
CA ILE A 92 16.51 -31.96 -20.24
C ILE A 92 14.97 -32.03 -20.20
N PRO A 93 14.39 -33.20 -19.90
CA PRO A 93 12.93 -33.32 -19.83
C PRO A 93 12.35 -32.43 -18.73
N LYS A 94 11.26 -31.72 -19.04
CA LYS A 94 10.49 -30.91 -18.09
C LYS A 94 11.29 -29.75 -17.48
N ILE A 95 12.34 -29.28 -18.14
CA ILE A 95 13.13 -28.12 -17.71
C ILE A 95 12.25 -26.87 -17.52
N GLU A 96 11.18 -26.75 -18.30
CA GLU A 96 10.18 -25.68 -18.23
C GLU A 96 9.36 -25.64 -16.93
N ARG A 97 9.45 -26.67 -16.07
CA ARG A 97 8.79 -26.69 -14.76
C ARG A 97 9.43 -25.75 -13.75
N LYS A 98 10.69 -25.36 -13.96
CA LYS A 98 11.43 -24.43 -13.12
C LYS A 98 11.86 -23.24 -13.97
N THR A 99 12.08 -22.09 -13.32
CA THR A 99 12.68 -20.95 -14.02
C THR A 99 14.17 -21.21 -14.19
N VAL A 100 14.64 -21.44 -15.42
CA VAL A 100 16.06 -21.65 -15.72
C VAL A 100 16.61 -20.44 -16.47
N LEU A 101 17.64 -19.82 -15.92
CA LEU A 101 18.43 -18.77 -16.58
C LEU A 101 19.86 -19.26 -16.76
N ALA A 102 20.54 -18.73 -17.77
CA ALA A 102 21.92 -19.08 -18.07
C ALA A 102 22.82 -17.84 -18.04
N SER A 103 24.08 -18.03 -17.66
CA SER A 103 25.14 -17.02 -17.75
C SER A 103 26.35 -17.59 -18.46
N TRP A 104 26.43 -17.40 -19.77
CA TRP A 104 27.55 -17.84 -20.60
C TRP A 104 28.53 -16.67 -20.72
N MET A 105 29.58 -16.68 -19.90
CA MET A 105 30.61 -15.64 -19.89
C MET A 105 31.70 -16.03 -20.90
N GLY A 106 32.34 -15.11 -21.64
CA GLY A 106 33.39 -15.48 -22.61
C GLY A 106 33.24 -14.90 -24.02
N ALA A 107 32.30 -13.98 -24.23
CA ALA A 107 32.08 -13.28 -25.49
C ALA A 107 31.89 -14.22 -26.70
N GLU A 108 32.79 -14.18 -27.68
CA GLU A 108 32.67 -14.94 -28.94
C GLU A 108 32.77 -16.46 -28.72
N ASP A 109 33.60 -16.92 -27.77
CA ASP A 109 33.85 -18.35 -27.49
C ASP A 109 32.60 -19.11 -27.00
N VAL A 110 31.57 -18.37 -26.58
CA VAL A 110 30.32 -18.92 -26.03
C VAL A 110 29.10 -18.57 -26.86
N GLN A 111 29.29 -17.87 -27.99
CA GLN A 111 28.20 -17.32 -28.79
C GLN A 111 27.27 -18.40 -29.36
N GLU A 112 27.83 -19.48 -29.92
CA GLU A 112 27.02 -20.60 -30.43
C GLU A 112 26.19 -21.26 -29.32
N GLY A 113 26.75 -21.42 -28.11
CA GLY A 113 26.01 -21.94 -26.96
C GLY A 113 24.88 -21.01 -26.51
N ARG A 114 25.09 -19.69 -26.56
CA ARG A 114 24.02 -18.71 -26.26
C ARG A 114 22.86 -18.82 -27.24
N GLU A 115 23.16 -18.90 -28.54
CA GLU A 115 22.15 -19.02 -29.59
C GLU A 115 21.29 -20.28 -29.41
N VAL A 116 21.90 -21.42 -29.06
CA VAL A 116 21.17 -22.66 -28.76
C VAL A 116 20.18 -22.47 -27.62
N LEU A 117 20.62 -21.88 -26.50
CA LEU A 117 19.77 -21.65 -25.33
C LEU A 117 18.61 -20.67 -25.63
N GLU A 118 18.91 -19.56 -26.32
CA GLU A 118 17.92 -18.55 -26.70
C GLU A 118 16.84 -19.11 -27.64
N GLN A 119 17.23 -19.91 -28.63
CA GLN A 119 16.30 -20.59 -29.55
C GLN A 119 15.33 -21.54 -28.82
N HIS A 120 15.70 -22.03 -27.63
CA HIS A 120 14.90 -22.91 -26.79
C HIS A 120 14.23 -22.19 -25.60
N ASN A 121 14.13 -20.85 -25.64
CA ASN A 121 13.52 -20.01 -24.62
C ASN A 121 14.20 -20.05 -23.23
N ILE A 122 15.52 -20.29 -23.18
CA ILE A 122 16.31 -20.12 -21.96
C ILE A 122 17.05 -18.77 -22.06
N PRO A 123 16.68 -17.74 -21.28
CA PRO A 123 17.36 -16.46 -21.33
C PRO A 123 18.81 -16.57 -20.88
N VAL A 124 19.73 -16.02 -21.69
CA VAL A 124 21.17 -16.07 -21.42
C VAL A 124 21.75 -14.68 -21.19
N TYR A 125 22.63 -14.58 -20.20
CA TYR A 125 23.31 -13.35 -19.82
C TYR A 125 24.82 -13.48 -19.99
N SER A 126 25.48 -12.37 -20.31
CA SER A 126 26.94 -12.32 -20.42
C SER A 126 27.66 -12.23 -19.07
N ILE A 127 26.95 -11.78 -18.04
CA ILE A 127 27.42 -11.69 -16.65
C ILE A 127 26.33 -12.23 -15.70
N PRO A 128 26.71 -13.01 -14.67
CA PRO A 128 25.75 -13.69 -13.80
C PRO A 128 24.93 -12.69 -12.97
N GLU A 129 25.46 -11.51 -12.69
CA GLU A 129 24.78 -10.46 -11.93
C GLU A 129 23.48 -9.99 -12.59
N ASN A 130 23.45 -9.93 -13.92
CA ASN A 130 22.25 -9.57 -14.67
C ASN A 130 21.19 -10.67 -14.60
N ALA A 131 21.61 -11.93 -14.63
CA ALA A 131 20.71 -13.07 -14.43
C ALA A 131 20.10 -13.06 -13.02
N VAL A 132 20.92 -12.82 -11.99
CA VAL A 132 20.44 -12.67 -10.60
C VAL A 132 19.47 -11.50 -10.47
N ARG A 133 19.76 -10.34 -11.09
CA ARG A 133 18.81 -9.21 -11.12
C ARG A 133 17.48 -9.60 -11.76
N CYS A 134 17.50 -10.34 -12.86
CA CYS A 134 16.29 -10.84 -13.51
C CYS A 134 15.48 -11.74 -12.58
N PHE A 135 16.12 -12.74 -11.94
CA PHE A 135 15.47 -13.59 -10.94
C PHE A 135 14.79 -12.77 -9.84
N MET A 136 15.50 -11.79 -9.29
CA MET A 136 14.97 -10.95 -8.23
C MET A 136 13.81 -10.07 -8.72
N TYR A 137 13.87 -9.52 -9.93
CA TYR A 137 12.75 -8.78 -10.51
C TYR A 137 11.51 -9.65 -10.75
N MET A 138 11.69 -10.88 -11.24
CA MET A 138 10.58 -11.83 -11.40
C MET A 138 9.94 -12.18 -10.05
N ASN A 139 10.77 -12.44 -9.03
CA ASN A 139 10.31 -12.71 -7.67
C ASN A 139 9.58 -11.51 -7.07
N ASP A 140 10.16 -10.32 -7.17
CA ASP A 140 9.56 -9.07 -6.67
C ASP A 140 8.25 -8.77 -7.39
N TYR A 141 8.19 -8.95 -8.72
CA TYR A 141 6.98 -8.80 -9.50
C TYR A 141 5.88 -9.76 -9.03
N ARG A 142 6.19 -11.06 -8.89
CA ARG A 142 5.22 -12.06 -8.41
C ARG A 142 4.79 -11.80 -6.97
N ARG A 143 5.70 -11.38 -6.10
CA ARG A 143 5.39 -10.96 -4.73
C ARG A 143 4.46 -9.76 -4.72
N ASN A 144 4.75 -8.75 -5.54
CA ASN A 144 3.91 -7.56 -5.69
C ASN A 144 2.53 -7.90 -6.23
N LEU A 145 2.43 -8.76 -7.25
CA LEU A 145 1.16 -9.23 -7.76
C LEU A 145 0.36 -9.95 -6.68
N LYS A 146 1.00 -10.86 -5.92
CA LYS A 146 0.34 -11.52 -4.78
C LYS A 146 -0.12 -10.52 -3.72
N THR A 147 0.67 -9.49 -3.42
CA THR A 147 0.29 -8.43 -2.47
C THR A 147 -0.85 -7.57 -3.00
N ILE A 148 -0.86 -7.24 -4.29
CA ILE A 148 -1.99 -6.55 -4.94
C ILE A 148 -3.22 -7.44 -4.79
N GLN A 149 -3.13 -8.71 -5.17
CA GLN A 149 -4.19 -9.73 -5.10
C GLN A 149 -4.61 -10.11 -3.69
N GLN A 150 -3.87 -9.73 -2.65
CA GLN A 150 -4.27 -9.98 -1.28
C GLN A 150 -5.50 -9.14 -0.97
N THR A 151 -6.61 -9.83 -0.79
CA THR A 151 -7.78 -9.38 -0.05
C THR A 151 -7.29 -8.74 1.25
N PRO A 152 -7.36 -7.40 1.41
CA PRO A 152 -6.95 -6.77 2.65
C PRO A 152 -7.83 -7.30 3.79
N ALA A 153 -7.34 -7.30 5.02
CA ALA A 153 -8.23 -7.65 6.13
C ALA A 153 -9.35 -6.60 6.21
N VAL A 154 -10.60 -7.05 6.38
CA VAL A 154 -11.78 -6.19 6.57
C VAL A 154 -11.41 -5.03 7.49
N ILE A 155 -11.49 -3.81 6.94
CA ILE A 155 -11.31 -2.56 7.65
C ILE A 155 -12.17 -2.63 8.92
N PRO A 156 -11.58 -2.70 10.12
CA PRO A 156 -12.37 -2.48 11.29
C PRO A 156 -12.85 -1.04 11.20
N SER A 157 -14.10 -0.81 11.55
CA SER A 157 -14.62 0.47 12.04
C SER A 157 -13.82 0.90 13.29
N ALA A 158 -12.51 1.06 13.17
CA ALA A 158 -11.53 0.95 14.24
C ALA A 158 -11.37 2.26 15.01
N PHE A 159 -11.77 3.38 14.42
CA PHE A 159 -11.67 4.69 15.03
C PHE A 159 -12.70 5.64 14.44
N ASN A 160 -13.02 6.68 15.21
CA ASN A 160 -13.97 7.73 14.82
C ASN A 160 -13.23 9.08 14.80
N PRO A 161 -12.74 9.54 13.64
CA PRO A 161 -11.97 10.78 13.55
C PRO A 161 -12.84 12.00 13.76
N LYS A 162 -12.34 12.96 14.57
CA LYS A 162 -12.97 14.26 14.81
C LYS A 162 -12.60 15.26 13.71
N LYS A 163 -13.11 15.02 12.49
CA LYS A 163 -12.72 15.77 11.29
C LYS A 163 -13.03 17.27 11.39
N GLU A 164 -14.21 17.62 11.88
CA GLU A 164 -14.62 19.02 12.01
C GLU A 164 -13.77 19.78 13.03
N GLU A 165 -13.44 19.18 14.18
CA GLU A 165 -12.54 19.79 15.19
C GLU A 165 -11.17 20.10 14.57
N ASN A 166 -10.63 19.20 13.74
CA ASN A 166 -9.40 19.45 13.02
C ASN A 166 -9.55 20.55 11.94
N ARG A 167 -10.68 20.62 11.22
CA ARG A 167 -10.93 21.71 10.25
C ARG A 167 -11.00 23.07 10.95
N GLU A 168 -11.65 23.15 12.09
CA GLU A 168 -11.72 24.36 12.92
C GLU A 168 -10.34 24.76 13.42
N LEU A 169 -9.53 23.81 13.89
CA LEU A 169 -8.16 24.04 14.32
C LEU A 169 -7.27 24.56 13.17
N LEU A 170 -7.36 23.97 11.98
CA LEU A 170 -6.58 24.44 10.83
C LEU A 170 -7.02 25.84 10.40
N ARG A 171 -8.33 26.14 10.45
CA ARG A 171 -8.84 27.49 10.17
C ARG A 171 -8.33 28.51 11.18
N SER A 172 -8.36 28.21 12.48
CA SER A 172 -7.87 29.16 13.49
C SER A 172 -6.39 29.47 13.34
N VAL A 173 -5.57 28.47 12.98
CA VAL A 173 -4.14 28.67 12.67
C VAL A 173 -3.95 29.59 11.47
N LEU A 174 -4.75 29.43 10.42
CA LEU A 174 -4.69 30.29 9.23
C LEU A 174 -5.24 31.70 9.47
N ASP A 175 -6.29 31.84 10.28
CA ASP A 175 -6.86 33.12 10.70
C ASP A 175 -5.88 33.92 11.57
N ASP A 176 -5.03 33.23 12.36
CA ASP A 176 -3.87 33.79 13.05
C ASP A 176 -2.72 34.22 12.10
N GLY A 177 -2.84 33.97 10.79
CA GLY A 177 -1.79 34.22 9.80
C GLY A 177 -0.61 33.24 9.87
N ARG A 178 -0.76 32.13 10.59
CA ARG A 178 0.29 31.12 10.80
C ARG A 178 0.15 29.96 9.81
N LYS A 179 1.27 29.28 9.57
CA LYS A 179 1.34 28.05 8.77
C LYS A 179 1.90 26.86 9.54
N VAL A 180 2.36 27.09 10.77
CA VAL A 180 2.96 26.08 11.62
C VAL A 180 2.12 25.97 12.87
N LEU A 181 1.69 24.75 13.17
CA LEU A 181 0.99 24.45 14.41
C LEU A 181 2.00 24.47 15.56
N THR A 182 1.57 25.00 16.70
CA THR A 182 2.30 24.81 17.96
C THR A 182 2.30 23.33 18.36
N GLU A 183 3.21 22.92 19.24
CA GLU A 183 3.31 21.51 19.66
C GLU A 183 2.01 20.98 20.30
N TYR A 184 1.30 21.84 21.06
CA TYR A 184 -0.01 21.52 21.62
C TYR A 184 -1.06 21.29 20.52
N GLU A 185 -1.18 22.24 19.58
CA GLU A 185 -2.10 22.14 18.44
C GLU A 185 -1.79 20.90 17.58
N ALA A 186 -0.51 20.61 17.32
CA ALA A 186 -0.08 19.42 16.57
C ALA A 186 -0.48 18.12 17.27
N LYS A 187 -0.27 18.01 18.59
CA LYS A 187 -0.69 16.83 19.38
C LYS A 187 -2.22 16.71 19.44
N GLN A 188 -2.94 17.82 19.57
CA GLN A 188 -4.41 17.82 19.46
C GLN A 188 -4.88 17.31 18.09
N PHE A 189 -4.30 17.85 17.02
CA PHE A 189 -4.62 17.49 15.64
C PHE A 189 -4.46 15.98 15.37
N LEU A 190 -3.39 15.37 15.88
CA LEU A 190 -3.12 13.94 15.79
C LEU A 190 -4.07 13.13 16.70
N SER A 191 -4.27 13.57 17.94
CA SER A 191 -5.15 12.88 18.92
C SER A 191 -6.62 12.80 18.46
N ASN A 192 -7.08 13.76 17.66
CA ASN A 192 -8.41 13.76 17.05
C ASN A 192 -8.63 12.62 16.05
N TYR A 193 -7.55 11.97 15.60
CA TYR A 193 -7.56 10.73 14.81
C TYR A 193 -7.28 9.49 15.68
N GLN A 194 -7.37 9.62 17.00
CA GLN A 194 -7.05 8.60 17.99
C GLN A 194 -5.62 8.08 17.82
N ILE A 195 -4.70 8.95 17.39
CA ILE A 195 -3.27 8.67 17.42
C ILE A 195 -2.78 8.97 18.83
N GLU A 196 -2.16 7.97 19.48
CA GLU A 196 -1.70 8.08 20.86
C GLU A 196 -0.57 9.12 20.97
N VAL A 197 -0.86 10.20 21.70
CA VAL A 197 0.10 11.27 22.03
C VAL A 197 0.39 11.21 23.52
N ILE A 198 1.60 11.61 23.91
CA ILE A 198 1.99 11.63 25.31
C ILE A 198 1.07 12.57 26.11
N GLU A 199 0.73 12.20 27.35
CA GLU A 199 -0.10 13.03 28.22
C GLU A 199 0.50 14.43 28.36
N ASN A 200 -0.31 15.44 28.06
CA ASN A 200 0.15 16.82 27.94
C ASN A 200 -0.95 17.85 28.23
N GLY A 201 -0.54 19.12 28.35
CA GLY A 201 -1.43 20.28 28.35
C GLY A 201 -0.69 21.61 28.27
N LEU A 202 -1.44 22.68 28.10
CA LEU A 202 -0.93 24.06 28.08
C LEU A 202 -1.37 24.78 29.35
N ALA A 203 -0.43 25.42 30.04
CA ALA A 203 -0.70 26.26 31.21
C ALA A 203 -0.34 27.71 30.92
N ALA A 204 -1.29 28.62 31.09
CA ALA A 204 -1.08 30.06 30.93
C ALA A 204 -0.55 30.70 32.24
N THR A 205 -0.78 30.04 33.38
CA THR A 205 -0.35 30.50 34.70
C THR A 205 0.46 29.45 35.45
N LYS A 206 1.21 29.88 36.46
CA LYS A 206 2.00 28.97 37.32
C LYS A 206 1.10 28.04 38.14
N GLU A 207 -0.07 28.51 38.56
CA GLU A 207 -1.06 27.71 39.29
C GLU A 207 -1.60 26.58 38.41
N GLU A 208 -2.00 26.91 37.17
CA GLU A 208 -2.42 25.93 36.17
C GLU A 208 -1.29 24.92 35.86
N ALA A 209 -0.05 25.39 35.78
CA ALA A 209 1.11 24.54 35.51
C ALA A 209 1.30 23.49 36.62
N MET A 210 1.15 23.88 37.88
CA MET A 210 1.24 22.98 39.03
C MET A 210 0.11 21.96 39.04
N GLU A 211 -1.14 22.38 38.84
CA GLU A 211 -2.30 21.48 38.78
C GLU A 211 -2.19 20.48 37.62
N LEU A 212 -1.76 20.96 36.45
CA LEU A 212 -1.58 20.12 35.26
C LEU A 212 -0.46 19.09 35.46
N ALA A 213 0.68 19.50 36.04
CA ALA A 213 1.79 18.60 36.32
C ALA A 213 1.41 17.50 37.33
N ASP A 214 0.61 17.83 38.35
CA ASP A 214 0.11 16.85 39.31
C ASP A 214 -0.86 15.85 38.67
N LYS A 215 -1.71 16.32 37.74
CA LYS A 215 -2.64 15.47 36.99
C LYS A 215 -1.92 14.51 36.04
N ILE A 216 -0.91 14.98 35.31
CA ILE A 216 -0.09 14.17 34.38
C ILE A 216 0.84 13.22 35.18
N GLY A 217 1.30 13.68 36.34
CA GLY A 217 2.22 12.97 37.21
C GLY A 217 3.68 13.10 36.78
N TYR A 218 4.57 13.09 37.77
CA TYR A 218 6.01 13.29 37.58
C TYR A 218 6.76 12.03 37.08
N PRO A 219 7.98 12.17 36.51
CA PRO A 219 8.58 13.44 36.08
C PRO A 219 7.88 14.03 34.84
N VAL A 220 7.87 15.37 34.76
CA VAL A 220 7.33 16.12 33.61
C VAL A 220 8.43 16.90 32.89
N VAL A 221 8.13 17.27 31.64
CA VAL A 221 8.89 18.20 30.81
C VAL A 221 8.07 19.48 30.67
N MET A 222 8.75 20.63 30.75
CA MET A 222 8.14 21.96 30.59
C MET A 222 8.81 22.67 29.41
N LYS A 223 8.03 23.15 28.46
CA LYS A 223 8.50 23.81 27.24
C LYS A 223 7.75 25.13 27.03
N ILE A 224 8.43 26.18 26.57
CA ILE A 224 7.78 27.43 26.17
C ILE A 224 6.79 27.17 25.02
N ALA A 225 5.59 27.72 25.13
CA ALA A 225 4.57 27.68 24.09
C ALA A 225 4.45 29.06 23.43
N SER A 226 5.12 29.23 22.29
CA SER A 226 5.05 30.45 21.50
C SER A 226 5.21 30.11 20.02
N PRO A 227 4.36 30.63 19.11
CA PRO A 227 4.55 30.49 17.67
C PRO A 227 5.82 31.20 17.16
N ASP A 228 6.30 32.22 17.88
CA ASP A 228 7.46 33.01 17.48
C ASP A 228 8.80 32.41 17.93
N ILE A 229 8.77 31.39 18.80
CA ILE A 229 9.97 30.73 19.35
C ILE A 229 10.05 29.29 18.82
N LEU A 230 10.68 29.12 17.65
CA LEU A 230 10.87 27.81 17.02
C LEU A 230 11.96 26.97 17.73
N HIS A 231 13.09 27.59 18.08
CA HIS A 231 14.21 26.93 18.75
C HIS A 231 14.16 27.14 20.27
N LYS A 232 13.26 26.41 20.92
CA LYS A 232 12.94 26.55 22.37
C LYS A 232 14.17 26.43 23.27
N THR A 233 15.10 25.54 22.95
CA THR A 233 16.31 25.31 23.74
C THR A 233 17.24 26.53 23.76
N ASP A 234 17.32 27.28 22.65
CA ASP A 234 18.24 28.40 22.49
C ASP A 234 17.89 29.58 23.39
N VAL A 235 16.60 29.71 23.74
CA VAL A 235 16.09 30.73 24.67
C VAL A 235 15.90 30.18 26.09
N GLY A 236 16.47 29.02 26.41
CA GLY A 236 16.28 28.38 27.72
C GLY A 236 14.84 27.94 28.01
N GLY A 237 14.00 27.86 26.98
CA GLY A 237 12.57 27.56 27.07
C GLY A 237 12.24 26.08 27.20
N VAL A 238 13.19 25.23 27.62
CA VAL A 238 12.96 23.78 27.83
C VAL A 238 13.59 23.35 29.14
N VAL A 239 12.79 22.78 30.03
CA VAL A 239 13.23 22.16 31.28
C VAL A 239 12.76 20.70 31.31
N LEU A 240 13.71 19.79 31.46
CA LEU A 240 13.47 18.35 31.50
C LEU A 240 13.50 17.84 32.95
N ASN A 241 12.89 16.68 33.19
CA ASN A 241 13.02 15.91 34.44
C ASN A 241 12.60 16.69 35.69
N VAL A 242 11.50 17.43 35.61
CA VAL A 242 10.89 18.11 36.76
C VAL A 242 10.16 17.06 37.59
N LYS A 243 10.56 16.87 38.85
CA LYS A 243 10.14 15.71 39.66
C LYS A 243 9.09 16.00 40.73
N ARG A 244 8.78 17.27 40.98
CA ARG A 244 7.92 17.70 42.10
C ARG A 244 7.30 19.05 41.82
N GLN A 245 6.16 19.30 42.46
CA GLN A 245 5.33 20.47 42.26
C GLN A 245 6.03 21.78 42.58
N GLU A 246 6.86 21.86 43.63
CA GLU A 246 7.54 23.12 43.97
C GLU A 246 8.57 23.54 42.90
N SER A 247 9.13 22.56 42.19
CA SER A 247 10.04 22.83 41.07
C SER A 247 9.29 23.31 39.83
N VAL A 248 8.01 22.96 39.65
CA VAL A 248 7.19 23.41 38.51
C VAL A 248 7.00 24.92 38.54
N ALA A 249 6.61 25.49 39.68
CA ALA A 249 6.41 26.94 39.81
C ALA A 249 7.70 27.72 39.50
N PHE A 250 8.83 27.29 40.06
CA PHE A 250 10.13 27.89 39.80
C PHE A 250 10.51 27.83 38.31
N HIS A 251 10.36 26.67 37.69
CA HIS A 251 10.70 26.50 36.27
C HIS A 251 9.73 27.22 35.33
N PHE A 252 8.46 27.40 35.72
CA PHE A 252 7.51 28.20 34.97
C PHE A 252 7.99 29.66 34.86
N ASP A 253 8.30 30.28 36.00
CA ASP A 253 8.79 31.67 36.04
C ASP A 253 10.11 31.78 35.25
N GLN A 254 11.04 30.84 35.44
CA GLN A 254 12.31 30.79 34.72
C GLN A 254 12.13 30.73 33.20
N ILE A 255 11.25 29.86 32.70
CA ILE A 255 10.99 29.70 31.26
C ILE A 255 10.37 30.98 30.70
N MET A 256 9.40 31.56 31.40
CA MET A 256 8.69 32.77 30.96
C MET A 256 9.60 33.99 30.92
N GLU A 257 10.47 34.16 31.91
CA GLU A 257 11.48 35.23 31.95
C GLU A 257 12.50 35.05 30.82
N SER A 258 13.08 33.85 30.70
CA SER A 258 14.09 33.55 29.67
C SER A 258 13.57 33.74 28.25
N ALA A 259 12.30 33.38 27.99
CA ALA A 259 11.65 33.59 26.71
C ALA A 259 11.44 35.09 26.39
N ARG A 260 10.99 35.89 27.37
CA ARG A 260 10.80 37.35 27.22
C ARG A 260 12.11 38.10 27.06
N GLU A 261 13.19 37.64 27.69
CA GLU A 261 14.52 38.21 27.50
C GLU A 261 15.10 37.87 26.12
N GLY A 262 14.93 36.61 25.68
CA GLY A 262 15.45 36.13 24.41
C GLY A 262 14.70 36.71 23.20
N VAL A 263 13.38 36.82 23.27
CA VAL A 263 12.52 37.34 22.19
C VAL A 263 11.42 38.24 22.80
N PRO A 264 11.70 39.55 23.00
CA PRO A 264 10.81 40.45 23.73
C PRO A 264 9.41 40.63 23.13
N ASP A 265 9.31 40.57 21.80
CA ASP A 265 8.06 40.78 21.06
C ASP A 265 7.31 39.47 20.74
N ALA A 266 7.75 38.33 21.30
CA ALA A 266 7.10 37.04 21.06
C ALA A 266 5.71 36.95 21.71
N ASP A 267 4.74 36.41 20.98
CA ASP A 267 3.47 35.93 21.49
C ASP A 267 3.72 34.70 22.37
N ILE A 268 3.87 34.91 23.67
CA ILE A 268 4.03 33.82 24.64
C ILE A 268 2.66 33.42 25.17
N ARG A 269 2.21 32.23 24.76
CA ARG A 269 0.90 31.68 25.12
C ARG A 269 0.91 30.92 26.45
N GLY A 270 2.10 30.61 26.98
CA GLY A 270 2.30 29.95 28.27
C GLY A 270 3.40 28.91 28.24
N VAL A 271 3.28 27.89 29.09
CA VAL A 271 4.20 26.75 29.18
C VAL A 271 3.45 25.46 28.87
N PHE A 272 3.92 24.73 27.87
CA PHE A 272 3.48 23.40 27.53
C PHE A 272 4.12 22.37 28.47
N ILE A 273 3.30 21.54 29.09
CA ILE A 273 3.73 20.53 30.07
C ILE A 273 3.33 19.17 29.55
N GLU A 274 4.27 18.23 29.60
CA GLU A 274 4.03 16.86 29.16
C GLU A 274 4.71 15.84 30.08
N LYS A 275 4.22 14.60 30.05
CA LYS A 275 4.87 13.50 30.75
C LYS A 275 6.27 13.29 30.20
N MET A 276 7.27 13.12 31.07
CA MET A 276 8.57 12.65 30.62
C MET A 276 8.54 11.13 30.49
N MET A 277 8.60 10.61 29.27
CA MET A 277 8.59 9.18 28.98
C MET A 277 9.77 8.78 28.10
N LYS A 278 10.29 7.58 28.33
CA LYS A 278 11.29 6.95 27.47
C LYS A 278 10.79 5.59 27.01
N LYS A 279 10.74 5.39 25.70
CA LYS A 279 10.42 4.10 25.07
C LYS A 279 11.71 3.42 24.60
N ARG A 280 11.63 2.11 24.34
CA ARG A 280 12.81 1.32 23.96
C ARG A 280 13.32 1.70 22.57
N TYR A 281 12.40 1.83 21.63
CA TYR A 281 12.69 2.18 20.25
C TYR A 281 12.10 3.54 19.94
N GLU A 282 12.86 4.35 19.21
CA GLU A 282 12.41 5.62 18.66
C GLU A 282 12.37 5.47 17.13
N LEU A 283 11.24 5.81 16.55
CA LEU A 283 10.95 5.71 15.12
C LEU A 283 10.60 7.10 14.59
N ILE A 284 10.74 7.28 13.29
CA ILE A 284 10.25 8.47 12.59
C ILE A 284 9.07 8.08 11.72
N ILE A 285 8.01 8.88 11.79
CA ILE A 285 6.94 8.90 10.82
C ILE A 285 6.81 10.32 10.29
N GLY A 286 7.01 10.50 9.00
CA GLY A 286 6.92 11.79 8.35
C GLY A 286 5.91 11.78 7.21
N CYS A 287 5.44 12.95 6.85
CA CYS A 287 4.79 13.21 5.58
C CYS A 287 5.38 14.46 4.96
N LYS A 288 5.63 14.41 3.64
CA LYS A 288 5.89 15.61 2.85
C LYS A 288 5.09 15.57 1.56
N ARG A 289 4.55 16.70 1.14
CA ARG A 289 3.91 16.84 -0.16
C ARG A 289 4.94 16.85 -1.28
N ASP A 290 4.92 15.81 -2.10
CA ASP A 290 5.62 15.72 -3.36
C ASP A 290 4.80 16.40 -4.48
N PRO A 291 5.44 17.14 -5.42
CA PRO A 291 4.73 17.81 -6.50
C PRO A 291 4.00 16.88 -7.48
N ILE A 292 4.43 15.63 -7.62
CA ILE A 292 3.88 14.65 -8.56
C ILE A 292 2.95 13.67 -7.83
N PHE A 293 3.41 13.12 -6.71
CA PHE A 293 2.71 12.05 -6.01
C PHE A 293 1.77 12.52 -4.90
N GLY A 294 1.77 13.82 -4.57
CA GLY A 294 1.00 14.34 -3.45
C GLY A 294 1.64 13.99 -2.10
N PRO A 295 0.86 13.75 -1.02
CA PRO A 295 1.43 13.41 0.28
C PRO A 295 2.18 12.08 0.24
N THR A 296 3.44 12.08 0.63
CA THR A 296 4.30 10.89 0.72
C THR A 296 4.64 10.61 2.17
N ILE A 297 4.36 9.39 2.63
CA ILE A 297 4.63 8.93 4.00
C ILE A 297 6.04 8.36 4.05
N VAL A 298 6.81 8.77 5.04
CA VAL A 298 8.14 8.21 5.34
C VAL A 298 8.07 7.47 6.68
N PHE A 299 8.56 6.24 6.73
CA PHE A 299 8.69 5.46 7.96
C PHE A 299 10.14 4.98 8.10
N GLY A 300 10.70 5.01 9.32
CA GLY A 300 12.06 4.54 9.52
C GLY A 300 12.53 4.55 10.98
N MET A 301 13.79 4.18 11.16
CA MET A 301 14.47 4.29 12.46
C MET A 301 14.62 5.76 12.83
N GLY A 302 14.34 6.13 14.09
CA GLY A 302 14.47 7.50 14.60
C GLY A 302 15.75 7.76 15.39
N GLY A 303 15.85 8.99 15.92
CA GLY A 303 16.99 9.47 16.71
C GLY A 303 18.16 10.01 15.87
N VAL A 304 19.26 10.40 16.52
CA VAL A 304 20.47 10.99 15.88
C VAL A 304 21.14 10.11 14.81
N ALA A 305 20.75 8.84 14.72
CA ALA A 305 21.31 7.88 13.80
C ALA A 305 20.65 7.88 12.39
N VAL A 306 19.54 8.59 12.20
CA VAL A 306 18.75 8.63 10.96
C VAL A 306 19.58 9.07 9.75
N GLU A 307 20.32 10.17 9.88
CA GLU A 307 21.15 10.74 8.81
C GLU A 307 22.28 9.80 8.36
N VAL A 308 22.71 8.92 9.28
CA VAL A 308 23.86 8.02 9.08
C VAL A 308 23.45 6.69 8.44
N PHE A 309 22.34 6.08 8.87
CA PHE A 309 21.95 4.73 8.42
C PHE A 309 20.99 4.70 7.21
N LYS A 310 20.34 5.84 6.90
CA LYS A 310 19.35 5.97 5.81
C LYS A 310 18.35 4.81 5.76
N ASP A 311 17.82 4.45 6.93
CA ASP A 311 16.89 3.32 7.08
C ASP A 311 15.44 3.80 7.05
N THR A 312 14.98 4.14 5.84
CA THR A 312 13.64 4.70 5.61
C THR A 312 12.95 4.04 4.43
N THR A 313 11.65 3.85 4.55
CA THR A 313 10.74 3.39 3.49
C THR A 313 9.71 4.47 3.18
N VAL A 314 9.20 4.47 1.95
CA VAL A 314 8.22 5.44 1.47
C VAL A 314 6.91 4.74 1.12
N GLY A 315 5.81 5.30 1.58
CA GLY A 315 4.45 4.86 1.26
C GLY A 315 3.60 6.00 0.72
N LEU A 316 2.51 5.64 0.05
CA LEU A 316 1.52 6.59 -0.47
C LEU A 316 0.19 6.33 0.24
N PRO A 317 -0.51 7.36 0.74
CA PRO A 317 -1.86 7.20 1.23
C PRO A 317 -2.85 6.96 0.07
N PRO A 318 -3.96 6.24 0.31
CA PRO A 318 -4.32 5.59 1.58
C PRO A 318 -3.49 4.31 1.84
N LEU A 319 -3.32 3.96 3.11
CA LEU A 319 -2.68 2.70 3.53
C LEU A 319 -3.73 1.77 4.16
N ASN A 320 -3.61 0.47 3.90
CA ASN A 320 -4.26 -0.58 4.68
C ASN A 320 -3.23 -1.26 5.61
N MET A 321 -3.66 -2.17 6.49
CA MET A 321 -2.76 -2.83 7.45
C MET A 321 -1.65 -3.64 6.77
N ALA A 322 -1.92 -4.27 5.62
CA ALA A 322 -0.91 -5.03 4.88
C ALA A 322 0.17 -4.12 4.27
N LEU A 323 -0.24 -3.00 3.68
CA LEU A 323 0.67 -1.97 3.15
C LEU A 323 1.48 -1.32 4.29
N ALA A 324 0.84 -1.02 5.41
CA ALA A 324 1.53 -0.50 6.60
C ALA A 324 2.56 -1.50 7.15
N MET A 325 2.21 -2.78 7.25
CA MET A 325 3.15 -3.82 7.66
C MET A 325 4.33 -3.90 6.70
N ARG A 326 4.09 -3.81 5.39
CA ARG A 326 5.16 -3.83 4.39
C ARG A 326 6.14 -2.66 4.54
N LEU A 327 5.63 -1.44 4.78
CA LEU A 327 6.49 -0.29 5.07
C LEU A 327 7.40 -0.56 6.27
N ILE A 328 6.89 -1.25 7.29
CA ILE A 328 7.68 -1.65 8.46
C ILE A 328 8.71 -2.71 8.07
N GLU A 329 8.30 -3.80 7.43
CA GLU A 329 9.16 -4.93 7.05
C GLU A 329 10.33 -4.55 6.15
N ASP A 330 10.12 -3.57 5.27
CA ASP A 330 11.14 -3.09 4.33
C ASP A 330 12.23 -2.23 5.00
N THR A 331 12.12 -1.95 6.31
CA THR A 331 13.18 -1.28 7.11
C THR A 331 14.13 -2.29 7.77
N LYS A 332 15.37 -1.85 8.06
CA LYS A 332 16.33 -2.63 8.86
C LYS A 332 15.92 -2.66 10.33
N VAL A 333 15.33 -1.58 10.86
CA VAL A 333 14.86 -1.51 12.26
C VAL A 333 13.81 -2.56 12.59
N TYR A 334 13.04 -3.05 11.61
CA TYR A 334 12.12 -4.17 11.79
C TYR A 334 12.77 -5.42 12.42
N LYS A 335 14.04 -5.71 12.10
CA LYS A 335 14.77 -6.83 12.72
C LYS A 335 14.95 -6.63 14.23
N LEU A 336 15.11 -5.38 14.68
CA LEU A 336 15.19 -5.02 16.10
C LEU A 336 13.82 -5.03 16.76
N LEU A 337 12.79 -4.54 16.06
CA LEU A 337 11.41 -4.52 16.55
C LEU A 337 10.87 -5.93 16.84
N LYS A 338 11.34 -6.96 16.13
CA LYS A 338 11.00 -8.37 16.40
C LYS A 338 11.62 -8.95 17.69
N GLY A 339 12.45 -8.17 18.39
CA GLY A 339 13.17 -8.63 19.57
C GLY A 339 14.51 -9.30 19.20
N TYR A 340 15.48 -9.18 20.08
CA TYR A 340 16.82 -9.75 19.91
C TYR A 340 17.46 -10.02 21.27
N ARG A 341 18.30 -11.07 21.37
CA ARG A 341 19.09 -11.39 22.58
C ARG A 341 18.30 -11.34 23.89
N GLY A 342 17.09 -11.90 23.91
CA GLY A 342 16.23 -11.95 25.10
C GLY A 342 15.40 -10.67 25.35
N MET A 343 15.51 -9.65 24.50
CA MET A 343 14.60 -8.50 24.54
C MET A 343 13.26 -8.85 23.89
N PRO A 344 12.11 -8.47 24.51
CA PRO A 344 10.81 -8.70 23.91
C PRO A 344 10.63 -7.87 22.62
N ALA A 345 9.75 -8.36 21.75
CA ALA A 345 9.34 -7.64 20.55
C ALA A 345 8.56 -6.37 20.93
N ALA A 346 8.69 -5.33 20.12
CA ALA A 346 7.83 -4.15 20.18
C ALA A 346 6.41 -4.51 19.72
N ASP A 347 5.43 -3.71 20.11
CA ASP A 347 4.08 -3.82 19.59
C ASP A 347 4.03 -3.31 18.13
N ILE A 348 4.31 -4.22 17.19
CA ILE A 348 4.28 -3.94 15.75
C ILE A 348 2.87 -3.55 15.29
N THR A 349 1.83 -4.09 15.93
CA THR A 349 0.44 -3.79 15.61
C THR A 349 0.13 -2.33 15.92
N ALA A 350 0.64 -1.77 17.02
CA ALA A 350 0.53 -0.34 17.32
C ALA A 350 1.15 0.55 16.23
N ILE A 351 2.29 0.13 15.66
CA ILE A 351 2.94 0.84 14.55
C ILE A 351 2.08 0.80 13.29
N GLN A 352 1.50 -0.36 12.96
CA GLN A 352 0.60 -0.50 11.81
C GLN A 352 -0.63 0.39 11.96
N PHE A 353 -1.27 0.39 13.14
CA PHE A 353 -2.43 1.25 13.41
C PHE A 353 -2.08 2.75 13.34
N LEU A 354 -0.89 3.13 13.79
CA LEU A 354 -0.40 4.50 13.64
C LEU A 354 -0.28 4.89 12.16
N LEU A 355 0.45 4.11 11.35
CA LEU A 355 0.62 4.38 9.91
C LEU A 355 -0.74 4.41 9.19
N TYR A 356 -1.65 3.53 9.56
CA TYR A 356 -3.01 3.48 9.05
C TYR A 356 -3.79 4.78 9.36
N LYS A 357 -3.88 5.16 10.64
CA LYS A 357 -4.56 6.39 11.07
C LYS A 357 -3.92 7.65 10.47
N PHE A 358 -2.58 7.66 10.39
CA PHE A 358 -1.80 8.73 9.78
C PHE A 358 -2.13 8.89 8.29
N ALA A 359 -2.19 7.81 7.52
CA ALA A 359 -2.58 7.87 6.11
C ALA A 359 -4.01 8.40 5.89
N TYR A 360 -4.95 8.05 6.77
CA TYR A 360 -6.32 8.59 6.73
C TYR A 360 -6.36 10.07 7.07
N LEU A 361 -5.57 10.53 8.04
CA LEU A 361 -5.43 11.94 8.36
C LEU A 361 -4.91 12.73 7.14
N LEU A 362 -3.89 12.23 6.44
CA LEU A 362 -3.38 12.86 5.21
C LEU A 362 -4.40 12.85 4.06
N THR A 363 -5.23 11.82 4.00
CA THR A 363 -6.31 11.69 3.01
C THR A 363 -7.39 12.76 3.21
N ASP A 364 -7.69 13.11 4.45
CA ASP A 364 -8.77 14.03 4.81
C ASP A 364 -8.39 15.51 4.79
N PHE A 365 -7.10 15.86 4.93
CA PHE A 365 -6.60 17.24 5.01
C PHE A 365 -5.55 17.58 3.93
N PRO A 366 -6.00 18.00 2.74
CA PRO A 366 -5.12 18.53 1.69
C PRO A 366 -4.47 19.88 2.01
N GLU A 367 -4.66 20.44 3.20
CA GLU A 367 -3.91 21.60 3.68
C GLU A 367 -2.51 21.20 4.19
N ILE A 368 -2.29 19.92 4.53
CA ILE A 368 -1.03 19.44 5.09
C ILE A 368 0.09 19.50 4.05
N GLU A 369 1.12 20.30 4.35
CA GLU A 369 2.34 20.39 3.57
C GLU A 369 3.40 19.41 4.09
N GLU A 370 3.58 19.40 5.42
CA GLU A 370 4.57 18.56 6.11
C GLU A 370 4.04 18.12 7.49
N ILE A 371 4.29 16.87 7.86
CA ILE A 371 4.20 16.41 9.25
C ILE A 371 5.50 15.67 9.57
N ASP A 372 6.09 15.95 10.72
CA ASP A 372 7.24 15.23 11.25
C ASP A 372 6.92 14.74 12.65
N ILE A 373 6.79 13.42 12.81
CA ILE A 373 6.67 12.74 14.11
C ILE A 373 8.04 12.15 14.43
N ASN A 374 8.79 12.86 15.25
CA ASN A 374 10.15 12.49 15.59
C ASN A 374 10.53 12.96 17.00
N PRO A 375 10.54 12.06 18.02
CA PRO A 375 10.36 10.61 17.91
C PRO A 375 8.91 10.15 18.13
N PHE A 376 8.53 9.08 17.42
CA PHE A 376 7.51 8.13 17.88
C PHE A 376 8.19 7.04 18.72
N GLY A 377 7.84 6.95 20.01
CA GLY A 377 8.40 5.96 20.92
C GLY A 377 7.56 4.68 20.95
N VAL A 378 8.18 3.50 20.89
CA VAL A 378 7.49 2.20 20.99
C VAL A 378 8.27 1.14 21.78
N ASP A 379 7.54 0.28 22.47
CA ASP A 379 8.03 -0.92 23.17
C ASP A 379 6.95 -2.04 23.14
N GLU A 380 7.09 -3.07 23.98
CA GLU A 380 6.12 -4.17 24.11
C GLU A 380 4.75 -3.74 24.66
N HIS A 381 4.61 -2.52 25.19
CA HIS A 381 3.39 -1.98 25.78
C HIS A 381 2.70 -0.95 24.87
N GLY A 382 3.05 -0.93 23.58
CA GLY A 382 2.50 0.02 22.61
C GLY A 382 3.40 1.22 22.37
N GLY A 383 2.93 2.11 21.51
CA GLY A 383 3.68 3.30 21.11
C GLY A 383 2.92 4.60 21.31
N VAL A 384 3.69 5.69 21.39
CA VAL A 384 3.21 7.03 21.71
C VAL A 384 4.05 8.08 20.98
N ILE A 385 3.40 9.14 20.51
CA ILE A 385 4.07 10.30 19.94
C ILE A 385 4.68 11.14 21.06
N LEU A 386 5.99 11.31 21.01
CA LEU A 386 6.74 12.14 21.96
C LEU A 386 6.87 13.57 21.45
N ASP A 387 7.12 13.75 20.16
CA ASP A 387 7.17 15.06 19.52
C ASP A 387 6.56 15.02 18.12
N ALA A 388 5.96 16.15 17.73
CA ALA A 388 5.31 16.30 16.44
C ALA A 388 5.34 17.75 15.96
N LYS A 389 5.62 17.91 14.67
CA LYS A 389 5.55 19.19 13.96
C LYS A 389 4.59 19.05 12.78
N VAL A 390 3.73 20.05 12.56
CA VAL A 390 2.79 20.09 11.44
C VAL A 390 2.88 21.45 10.75
N VAL A 391 3.00 21.42 9.43
CA VAL A 391 3.05 22.61 8.55
C VAL A 391 1.94 22.50 7.50
N ILE A 392 1.26 23.61 7.23
CA ILE A 392 0.15 23.71 6.27
C ILE A 392 0.42 24.76 5.19
N ASP A 393 -0.04 24.51 3.96
CA ASP A 393 0.25 25.39 2.81
C ASP A 393 -0.67 26.63 2.71
N GLY A 394 -1.80 26.60 3.42
CA GLY A 394 -2.80 27.65 3.52
C GLY A 394 -3.70 27.80 2.28
N LYS A 395 -3.70 26.83 1.35
CA LYS A 395 -4.55 26.88 0.16
C LYS A 395 -5.97 26.41 0.49
N PRO A 396 -7.00 27.13 0.03
CA PRO A 396 -8.38 26.70 0.22
C PRO A 396 -8.65 25.40 -0.53
N VAL A 397 -9.23 24.43 0.18
CA VAL A 397 -9.61 23.13 -0.37
C VAL A 397 -10.93 23.25 -1.12
N ASN A 398 -10.98 22.80 -2.37
CA ASN A 398 -12.24 22.68 -3.09
C ASN A 398 -12.98 21.40 -2.65
N PRO A 399 -14.15 21.49 -2.01
CA PRO A 399 -14.89 20.32 -1.53
C PRO A 399 -15.30 19.34 -2.64
N LYS A 400 -15.49 19.84 -3.88
CA LYS A 400 -15.82 19.00 -5.05
C LYS A 400 -14.65 18.13 -5.51
N HIS A 401 -13.44 18.42 -5.03
CA HIS A 401 -12.20 17.80 -5.44
C HIS A 401 -11.35 17.39 -4.23
N ARG A 402 -12.02 16.84 -3.20
CA ARG A 402 -11.44 16.52 -1.89
C ARG A 402 -10.17 15.66 -1.98
N TYR A 403 -10.02 14.84 -3.00
CA TYR A 403 -8.94 13.86 -3.14
C TYR A 403 -7.97 14.15 -4.29
N LYS A 404 -8.07 15.30 -4.97
CA LYS A 404 -7.15 15.64 -6.08
C LYS A 404 -5.69 15.76 -5.66
N HIS A 405 -5.41 15.91 -4.36
CA HIS A 405 -4.05 15.91 -3.83
C HIS A 405 -3.44 14.51 -3.71
N LEU A 406 -4.22 13.44 -3.91
CA LEU A 406 -3.77 12.06 -3.81
C LEU A 406 -3.53 11.47 -5.19
N VAL A 407 -2.50 10.65 -5.31
CA VAL A 407 -2.24 9.85 -6.52
C VAL A 407 -3.02 8.52 -6.52
N ILE A 408 -3.48 8.07 -5.35
CA ILE A 408 -4.33 6.89 -5.19
C ILE A 408 -5.64 7.34 -4.55
N SER A 409 -6.76 7.09 -5.23
CA SER A 409 -8.06 7.43 -4.69
C SER A 409 -8.47 6.54 -3.52
N PRO A 410 -8.97 7.14 -2.42
CA PRO A 410 -9.49 6.37 -1.29
C PRO A 410 -10.83 5.73 -1.60
N TYR A 411 -11.23 4.77 -0.75
CA TYR A 411 -12.53 4.14 -0.85
C TYR A 411 -13.67 5.19 -0.77
N PRO A 412 -14.54 5.30 -1.79
CA PRO A 412 -15.52 6.39 -1.89
C PRO A 412 -16.76 6.11 -1.02
N SER A 413 -16.57 6.21 0.29
CA SER A 413 -17.61 5.95 1.30
C SER A 413 -18.87 6.81 1.15
N GLU A 414 -18.78 7.97 0.51
CA GLU A 414 -19.90 8.84 0.14
C GLU A 414 -20.92 8.16 -0.78
N TYR A 415 -20.56 7.07 -1.47
CA TYR A 415 -21.46 6.30 -2.33
C TYR A 415 -22.16 5.14 -1.61
N ILE A 416 -22.11 5.11 -0.27
CA ILE A 416 -22.88 4.15 0.52
C ILE A 416 -24.30 4.69 0.72
N THR A 417 -25.31 3.90 0.33
CA THR A 417 -26.72 4.23 0.53
C THR A 417 -27.55 2.97 0.77
N GLU A 418 -28.65 3.10 1.50
CA GLU A 418 -29.62 2.02 1.64
C GLU A 418 -30.61 1.98 0.46
N PHE A 419 -31.10 0.79 0.15
CA PHE A 419 -32.17 0.57 -0.82
C PHE A 419 -33.13 -0.53 -0.34
N LYS A 420 -34.41 -0.21 -0.27
CA LYS A 420 -35.45 -1.17 0.11
C LYS A 420 -35.92 -1.99 -1.10
N LEU A 421 -35.75 -3.30 -1.02
CA LEU A 421 -36.23 -4.27 -2.01
C LEU A 421 -37.76 -4.36 -1.97
N LYS A 422 -38.35 -4.93 -3.03
CA LYS A 422 -39.81 -5.09 -3.13
C LYS A 422 -40.38 -6.08 -2.12
N ASP A 423 -39.59 -7.08 -1.74
CA ASP A 423 -39.95 -8.04 -0.68
C ASP A 423 -39.83 -7.46 0.75
N GLY A 424 -39.41 -6.19 0.87
CA GLY A 424 -39.31 -5.47 2.12
C GLY A 424 -37.94 -5.50 2.80
N ARG A 425 -37.02 -6.35 2.33
CA ARG A 425 -35.63 -6.39 2.83
C ARG A 425 -34.88 -5.11 2.45
N THR A 426 -33.88 -4.74 3.26
CA THR A 426 -33.00 -3.60 2.98
C THR A 426 -31.67 -4.10 2.46
N SER A 427 -31.24 -3.58 1.32
CA SER A 427 -29.89 -3.76 0.78
C SER A 427 -29.05 -2.52 1.03
N ILE A 428 -27.77 -2.71 1.34
CA ILE A 428 -26.77 -1.65 1.36
C ILE A 428 -26.11 -1.61 -0.02
N LEU A 429 -26.29 -0.51 -0.74
CA LEU A 429 -25.50 -0.22 -1.92
C LEU A 429 -24.21 0.46 -1.48
N ARG A 430 -23.08 -0.07 -1.91
CA ARG A 430 -21.76 0.48 -1.59
C ARG A 430 -20.74 0.19 -2.68
N PRO A 431 -19.66 0.95 -2.80
CA PRO A 431 -18.55 0.56 -3.68
C PRO A 431 -18.01 -0.84 -3.32
N ILE A 432 -17.59 -1.57 -4.35
CA ILE A 432 -16.89 -2.84 -4.18
C ILE A 432 -15.55 -2.60 -3.50
N LYS A 433 -15.10 -3.57 -2.72
CA LYS A 433 -13.78 -3.57 -2.11
C LYS A 433 -13.02 -4.81 -2.53
N PRO A 434 -11.68 -4.79 -2.47
CA PRO A 434 -10.88 -6.01 -2.65
C PRO A 434 -11.32 -7.16 -1.74
N GLU A 435 -11.89 -6.89 -0.56
CA GLU A 435 -12.42 -7.88 0.38
C GLU A 435 -13.65 -8.66 -0.09
N ASP A 436 -14.31 -8.17 -1.13
CA ASP A 436 -15.56 -8.75 -1.61
C ASP A 436 -15.33 -9.96 -2.52
N GLU A 437 -14.09 -10.42 -2.70
CA GLU A 437 -13.71 -11.48 -3.64
C GLU A 437 -14.54 -12.76 -3.47
N GLU A 438 -14.68 -13.24 -2.23
CA GLU A 438 -15.47 -14.44 -1.92
C GLU A 438 -16.98 -14.22 -2.16
N MET A 439 -17.51 -13.03 -1.84
CA MET A 439 -18.92 -12.71 -2.11
C MET A 439 -19.20 -12.56 -3.60
N GLU A 440 -18.27 -11.98 -4.38
CA GLU A 440 -18.36 -11.88 -5.84
C GLU A 440 -18.37 -13.29 -6.47
N LYS A 441 -17.51 -14.19 -5.97
CA LYS A 441 -17.44 -15.59 -6.40
C LYS A 441 -18.71 -16.37 -6.07
N GLU A 442 -19.26 -16.19 -4.86
CA GLU A 442 -20.52 -16.80 -4.45
C GLU A 442 -21.68 -16.28 -5.30
N MET A 443 -21.75 -14.96 -5.54
CA MET A 443 -22.73 -14.35 -6.42
C MET A 443 -22.63 -14.93 -7.84
N PHE A 444 -21.42 -15.07 -8.39
CA PHE A 444 -21.17 -15.63 -9.72
C PHE A 444 -21.70 -17.07 -9.84
N SER A 445 -21.52 -17.88 -8.79
CA SER A 445 -22.00 -19.26 -8.75
C SER A 445 -23.53 -19.37 -8.80
N ASN A 446 -24.25 -18.29 -8.50
CA ASN A 446 -25.71 -18.19 -8.58
C ASN A 446 -26.22 -17.71 -9.95
N PHE A 447 -25.34 -17.52 -10.95
CA PHE A 447 -25.75 -17.06 -12.29
C PHE A 447 -26.19 -18.22 -13.20
N SER A 448 -27.40 -18.10 -13.74
CA SER A 448 -27.84 -18.92 -14.88
C SER A 448 -27.03 -18.62 -16.14
N GLU A 449 -26.96 -19.56 -17.10
CA GLU A 449 -26.30 -19.31 -18.40
C GLU A 449 -26.85 -18.06 -19.10
N ARG A 450 -28.14 -17.76 -18.90
CA ARG A 450 -28.79 -16.57 -19.44
C ARG A 450 -28.23 -15.30 -18.81
N THR A 451 -28.12 -15.26 -17.48
CA THR A 451 -27.52 -14.14 -16.75
C THR A 451 -26.06 -13.93 -17.19
N GLN A 452 -25.30 -15.02 -17.31
CA GLN A 452 -23.91 -14.95 -17.78
C GLN A 452 -23.80 -14.40 -19.20
N LYS A 453 -24.58 -14.93 -20.15
CA LYS A 453 -24.60 -14.45 -21.54
C LYS A 453 -24.95 -12.96 -21.62
N PHE A 454 -25.96 -12.52 -20.87
CA PHE A 454 -26.38 -11.12 -20.88
C PHE A 454 -25.35 -10.15 -20.28
N ARG A 455 -24.54 -10.59 -19.32
CA ARG A 455 -23.52 -9.74 -18.68
C ARG A 455 -22.15 -9.81 -19.34
N PHE A 456 -21.72 -11.00 -19.77
CA PHE A 456 -20.34 -11.30 -20.20
C PHE A 456 -20.25 -11.66 -21.68
N PHE A 457 -21.36 -11.61 -22.42
CA PHE A 457 -21.45 -12.00 -23.83
C PHE A 457 -20.99 -13.45 -24.13
N SER A 458 -20.79 -14.24 -23.08
CA SER A 458 -20.32 -15.63 -23.12
C SER A 458 -20.75 -16.37 -21.84
N VAL A 459 -20.61 -17.69 -21.84
CA VAL A 459 -20.76 -18.52 -20.62
C VAL A 459 -19.37 -18.81 -20.09
N ILE A 460 -19.15 -18.50 -18.81
CA ILE A 460 -17.88 -18.74 -18.12
C ILE A 460 -18.10 -19.95 -17.21
N LYS A 461 -17.39 -21.05 -17.48
CA LYS A 461 -17.57 -22.31 -16.73
C LYS A 461 -17.08 -22.20 -15.29
N GLU A 462 -15.95 -21.53 -15.09
CA GLU A 462 -15.32 -21.32 -13.79
C GLU A 462 -14.64 -19.96 -13.82
N ILE A 463 -14.84 -19.18 -12.75
CA ILE A 463 -14.21 -17.87 -12.60
C ILE A 463 -12.87 -18.04 -11.87
N SER A 464 -11.79 -17.61 -12.50
CA SER A 464 -10.46 -17.72 -11.89
C SER A 464 -10.24 -16.65 -10.80
N HIS A 465 -9.32 -16.91 -9.88
CA HIS A 465 -8.89 -15.90 -8.89
C HIS A 465 -8.42 -14.60 -9.55
N GLU A 466 -7.69 -14.69 -10.66
CA GLU A 466 -7.23 -13.51 -11.42
C GLU A 466 -8.39 -12.66 -11.96
N GLN A 467 -9.48 -13.31 -12.42
CA GLN A 467 -10.69 -12.60 -12.85
C GLN A 467 -11.41 -11.94 -11.68
N LEU A 468 -11.52 -12.62 -10.54
CA LEU A 468 -12.16 -12.06 -9.34
C LEU A 468 -11.40 -10.84 -8.82
N VAL A 469 -10.07 -10.90 -8.73
CA VAL A 469 -9.21 -9.77 -8.37
C VAL A 469 -9.49 -8.59 -9.30
N ARG A 470 -9.53 -8.80 -10.62
CA ARG A 470 -9.83 -7.73 -11.58
C ARG A 470 -11.21 -7.11 -11.35
N TYR A 471 -12.18 -7.90 -10.88
CA TYR A 471 -13.52 -7.41 -10.59
C TYR A 471 -13.63 -6.68 -9.24
N THR A 472 -12.85 -7.04 -8.23
CA THR A 472 -12.96 -6.46 -6.88
C THR A 472 -11.94 -5.36 -6.59
N GLN A 473 -10.82 -5.33 -7.30
CA GLN A 473 -9.75 -4.34 -7.13
C GLN A 473 -9.81 -3.27 -8.22
N THR A 474 -10.78 -2.38 -8.06
CA THR A 474 -11.03 -1.30 -9.02
C THR A 474 -10.30 -0.02 -8.64
N ASP A 475 -9.71 0.65 -9.63
CA ASP A 475 -9.29 2.05 -9.48
C ASP A 475 -10.54 2.94 -9.43
N TYR A 476 -10.88 3.48 -8.26
CA TYR A 476 -12.10 4.28 -8.09
C TYR A 476 -12.13 5.56 -8.93
N ASP A 477 -10.99 6.05 -9.41
CA ASP A 477 -10.92 7.18 -10.35
C ASP A 477 -11.29 6.80 -11.78
N ARG A 478 -11.32 5.51 -12.13
CA ARG A 478 -11.67 5.06 -13.49
C ARG A 478 -12.88 4.16 -13.51
N GLU A 479 -13.06 3.34 -12.49
CA GLU A 479 -14.13 2.37 -12.39
C GLU A 479 -14.84 2.49 -11.05
N ILE A 480 -16.15 2.74 -11.10
CA ILE A 480 -17.03 2.64 -9.94
C ILE A 480 -17.88 1.39 -10.10
N ALA A 481 -17.61 0.38 -9.28
CA ALA A 481 -18.47 -0.77 -9.12
C ALA A 481 -19.25 -0.64 -7.80
N ILE A 482 -20.58 -0.58 -7.86
CA ILE A 482 -21.46 -0.55 -6.70
C ILE A 482 -22.07 -1.94 -6.53
N VAL A 483 -21.86 -2.56 -5.38
CA VAL A 483 -22.46 -3.83 -4.99
C VAL A 483 -23.76 -3.60 -4.23
N ALA A 484 -24.70 -4.53 -4.34
CA ALA A 484 -25.86 -4.62 -3.46
C ALA A 484 -25.60 -5.71 -2.42
N GLU A 485 -25.23 -5.29 -1.21
CA GLU A 485 -25.03 -6.16 -0.06
C GLU A 485 -26.37 -6.39 0.65
N LEU A 486 -26.63 -7.64 1.02
CA LEU A 486 -27.77 -8.09 1.81
C LEU A 486 -27.30 -8.96 2.96
N GLU A 487 -28.13 -9.11 3.98
CA GLU A 487 -27.92 -10.07 5.05
C GLU A 487 -28.94 -11.21 4.92
N GLU A 488 -28.46 -12.45 4.78
CA GLU A 488 -29.25 -13.67 4.81
C GLU A 488 -28.67 -14.62 5.86
N ASP A 489 -29.50 -15.08 6.80
CA ASP A 489 -29.10 -16.01 7.87
C ASP A 489 -27.83 -15.60 8.65
N GLY A 490 -27.66 -14.29 8.88
CA GLY A 490 -26.50 -13.71 9.57
C GLY A 490 -25.23 -13.66 8.72
N LYS A 491 -25.31 -13.93 7.42
CA LYS A 491 -24.21 -13.81 6.46
C LYS A 491 -24.47 -12.68 5.46
N LYS A 492 -23.40 -11.99 5.09
CA LYS A 492 -23.43 -11.01 4.01
C LYS A 492 -23.43 -11.72 2.67
N VAL A 493 -24.37 -11.34 1.81
CA VAL A 493 -24.53 -11.88 0.45
C VAL A 493 -24.53 -10.73 -0.53
N MET A 494 -23.87 -10.91 -1.67
CA MET A 494 -23.90 -9.96 -2.77
C MET A 494 -25.01 -10.32 -3.76
N ALA A 495 -26.00 -9.44 -3.89
CA ALA A 495 -27.18 -9.65 -4.73
C ALA A 495 -26.98 -9.21 -6.18
N GLY A 496 -26.03 -8.33 -6.44
CA GLY A 496 -25.73 -7.80 -7.76
C GLY A 496 -24.67 -6.72 -7.71
N VAL A 497 -24.16 -6.37 -8.89
CA VAL A 497 -23.14 -5.33 -9.08
C VAL A 497 -23.49 -4.49 -10.31
N GLY A 498 -23.56 -3.18 -10.13
CA GLY A 498 -23.54 -2.21 -11.21
C GLY A 498 -22.15 -1.61 -11.36
N ARG A 499 -21.70 -1.35 -12.58
CA ARG A 499 -20.38 -0.80 -12.89
C ARG A 499 -20.49 0.38 -13.84
N LEU A 500 -19.62 1.35 -13.63
CA LEU A 500 -19.39 2.49 -14.50
C LEU A 500 -17.87 2.61 -14.74
N ILE A 501 -17.43 2.34 -15.97
CA ILE A 501 -16.01 2.28 -16.35
C ILE A 501 -15.74 3.45 -17.28
N ALA A 502 -15.13 4.51 -16.76
CA ALA A 502 -14.78 5.73 -17.48
C ALA A 502 -13.45 5.61 -18.21
N ASP A 503 -13.33 6.32 -19.33
CA ASP A 503 -12.04 6.60 -19.94
C ASP A 503 -11.20 7.58 -19.10
N GLN A 504 -9.98 7.85 -19.55
CA GLN A 504 -9.00 8.66 -18.82
C GLN A 504 -9.39 10.14 -18.69
N TYR A 505 -10.34 10.61 -19.50
CA TYR A 505 -10.75 12.00 -19.59
C TYR A 505 -12.20 12.22 -19.10
N ASN A 506 -12.85 11.18 -18.58
CA ASN A 506 -14.28 11.18 -18.26
C ASN A 506 -15.18 11.58 -19.46
N GLU A 507 -14.73 11.38 -20.70
CA GLU A 507 -15.54 11.71 -21.88
C GLU A 507 -16.68 10.70 -22.03
N ALA A 508 -16.37 9.42 -21.92
CA ALA A 508 -17.32 8.34 -21.98
C ALA A 508 -17.09 7.33 -20.85
N ALA A 509 -18.19 6.77 -20.35
CA ALA A 509 -18.16 5.66 -19.42
C ALA A 509 -19.08 4.52 -19.84
N GLU A 510 -18.57 3.30 -19.80
CA GLU A 510 -19.34 2.09 -20.02
C GLU A 510 -20.14 1.72 -18.77
N PHE A 511 -21.44 1.54 -18.93
CA PHE A 511 -22.32 0.99 -17.92
C PHE A 511 -22.48 -0.51 -18.12
N ALA A 512 -22.28 -1.27 -17.04
CA ALA A 512 -22.61 -2.69 -16.98
C ALA A 512 -23.35 -3.01 -15.68
N VAL A 513 -24.22 -4.01 -15.70
CA VAL A 513 -24.93 -4.43 -14.48
C VAL A 513 -25.23 -5.92 -14.52
N VAL A 514 -25.13 -6.57 -13.37
CA VAL A 514 -25.60 -7.94 -13.15
C VAL A 514 -26.32 -8.03 -11.81
N VAL A 515 -27.37 -8.83 -11.76
CA VAL A 515 -28.09 -9.18 -10.53
C VAL A 515 -28.14 -10.70 -10.51
N ALA A 516 -27.78 -11.32 -9.38
CA ALA A 516 -27.85 -12.77 -9.26
C ALA A 516 -29.30 -13.26 -9.34
N ASP A 517 -29.51 -14.44 -9.93
CA ASP A 517 -30.83 -14.95 -10.29
C ASP A 517 -31.85 -14.97 -9.11
N PRO A 518 -31.47 -15.34 -7.85
CA PRO A 518 -32.39 -15.28 -6.71
C PRO A 518 -32.96 -13.87 -6.41
N TRP A 519 -32.26 -12.83 -6.86
CA TRP A 519 -32.55 -11.43 -6.54
C TRP A 519 -33.16 -10.65 -7.71
N HIS A 520 -33.52 -11.35 -8.79
CA HIS A 520 -34.21 -10.74 -9.92
C HIS A 520 -35.58 -10.17 -9.50
N ASN A 521 -36.09 -9.23 -10.29
CA ASN A 521 -37.38 -8.56 -10.08
C ASN A 521 -37.54 -7.73 -8.79
N GLN A 522 -36.51 -7.63 -7.95
CA GLN A 522 -36.49 -6.81 -6.72
C GLN A 522 -36.24 -5.31 -6.95
N GLY A 523 -36.03 -4.88 -8.20
CA GLY A 523 -35.80 -3.48 -8.56
C GLY A 523 -34.33 -3.05 -8.59
N LEU A 524 -33.40 -3.92 -8.18
CA LEU A 524 -31.96 -3.65 -8.12
C LEU A 524 -31.37 -3.11 -9.44
N GLY A 525 -31.63 -3.75 -10.57
CA GLY A 525 -31.10 -3.29 -11.87
C GLY A 525 -31.48 -1.85 -12.22
N ASN A 526 -32.72 -1.44 -11.91
CA ASN A 526 -33.18 -0.06 -12.10
C ASN A 526 -32.45 0.89 -11.15
N LYS A 527 -32.34 0.51 -9.87
CA LYS A 527 -31.66 1.31 -8.86
C LYS A 527 -30.17 1.50 -9.18
N PHE A 528 -29.48 0.46 -9.66
CA PHE A 528 -28.09 0.56 -10.11
C PHE A 528 -27.95 1.57 -11.24
N LEU A 529 -28.81 1.50 -12.26
CA LEU A 529 -28.75 2.47 -13.36
C LEU A 529 -29.00 3.90 -12.88
N ASP A 530 -30.04 4.13 -12.08
CA ASP A 530 -30.35 5.47 -11.57
C ASP A 530 -29.19 6.02 -10.72
N TYR A 531 -28.63 5.18 -9.84
CA TYR A 531 -27.58 5.61 -8.92
C TYR A 531 -26.22 5.81 -9.61
N LEU A 532 -25.85 4.94 -10.55
CA LEU A 532 -24.62 5.12 -11.31
C LEU A 532 -24.68 6.32 -12.26
N MET A 533 -25.87 6.67 -12.76
CA MET A 533 -26.06 7.91 -13.53
C MET A 533 -25.92 9.16 -12.65
N GLU A 534 -26.37 9.11 -11.39
CA GLU A 534 -26.12 10.17 -10.41
C GLU A 534 -24.62 10.33 -10.10
N ILE A 535 -23.92 9.21 -9.89
CA ILE A 535 -22.47 9.19 -9.71
C ILE A 535 -21.77 9.74 -10.95
N ALA A 536 -22.16 9.32 -12.16
CA ALA A 536 -21.62 9.82 -13.41
C ALA A 536 -21.75 11.34 -13.52
N LYS A 537 -22.92 11.87 -13.14
CA LYS A 537 -23.17 13.30 -13.10
C LYS A 537 -22.24 14.01 -12.12
N GLY A 538 -22.17 13.53 -10.88
CA GLY A 538 -21.31 14.11 -9.83
C GLY A 538 -19.82 14.09 -10.17
N ARG A 539 -19.38 13.07 -10.92
CA ARG A 539 -18.00 12.91 -11.39
C ARG A 539 -17.67 13.74 -12.65
N GLY A 540 -18.65 14.42 -13.25
CA GLY A 540 -18.42 15.20 -14.46
C GLY A 540 -18.27 14.35 -15.73
N ILE A 541 -18.74 13.10 -15.74
CA ILE A 541 -18.68 12.23 -16.92
C ILE A 541 -19.60 12.81 -18.00
N HIS A 542 -19.08 13.01 -19.21
CA HIS A 542 -19.84 13.64 -20.29
C HIS A 542 -20.92 12.69 -20.84
N LYS A 543 -20.56 11.44 -21.16
CA LYS A 543 -21.46 10.45 -21.77
C LYS A 543 -21.41 9.10 -21.09
N VAL A 544 -22.56 8.45 -20.94
CA VAL A 544 -22.66 7.05 -20.49
C VAL A 544 -23.19 6.19 -21.63
N TYR A 545 -22.59 5.02 -21.85
CA TYR A 545 -23.00 4.09 -22.89
C TYR A 545 -23.04 2.64 -22.41
N ALA A 546 -23.72 1.77 -23.15
CA ALA A 546 -23.70 0.31 -22.93
C ALA A 546 -23.93 -0.45 -24.24
N ASN A 547 -23.31 -1.63 -24.34
CA ASN A 547 -23.62 -2.62 -25.39
C ASN A 547 -24.61 -3.64 -24.84
N ILE A 548 -25.66 -3.95 -25.61
CA ILE A 548 -26.78 -4.78 -25.15
C ILE A 548 -27.13 -5.81 -26.23
N LEU A 549 -27.12 -7.10 -25.88
CA LEU A 549 -27.55 -8.19 -26.76
C LEU A 549 -29.02 -8.03 -27.22
N LEU A 550 -29.33 -8.50 -28.43
CA LEU A 550 -30.66 -8.36 -29.05
C LEU A 550 -31.78 -8.95 -28.20
N GLU A 551 -31.51 -10.05 -27.50
CA GLU A 551 -32.47 -10.81 -26.68
C GLU A 551 -32.67 -10.21 -25.28
N ASN A 552 -31.84 -9.24 -24.86
CA ASN A 552 -31.91 -8.64 -23.53
C ASN A 552 -32.99 -7.54 -23.46
N HIS A 553 -34.25 -7.93 -23.66
CA HIS A 553 -35.40 -7.02 -23.67
C HIS A 553 -35.60 -6.25 -22.36
N ILE A 554 -35.15 -6.82 -21.23
CA ILE A 554 -35.22 -6.18 -19.90
C ILE A 554 -34.33 -4.94 -19.89
N MET A 555 -33.07 -5.06 -20.30
CA MET A 555 -32.14 -3.94 -20.34
C MET A 555 -32.54 -2.92 -21.40
N LEU A 556 -32.99 -3.36 -22.58
CA LEU A 556 -33.51 -2.46 -23.62
C LEU A 556 -34.70 -1.62 -23.11
N HIS A 557 -35.64 -2.22 -22.37
CA HIS A 557 -36.75 -1.49 -21.77
C HIS A 557 -36.28 -0.51 -20.69
N MET A 558 -35.36 -0.94 -19.83
CA MET A 558 -34.79 -0.14 -18.74
C MET A 558 -34.10 1.13 -19.24
N PHE A 559 -33.33 1.03 -20.33
CA PHE A 559 -32.62 2.15 -20.96
C PHE A 559 -33.57 3.10 -21.68
N ARG A 560 -34.51 2.58 -22.48
CA ARG A 560 -35.51 3.41 -23.17
C ARG A 560 -36.34 4.26 -22.22
N LYS A 561 -36.74 3.69 -21.08
CA LYS A 561 -37.51 4.41 -20.05
C LYS A 561 -36.76 5.62 -19.47
N ARG A 562 -35.43 5.62 -19.53
CA ARG A 562 -34.55 6.70 -19.03
C ARG A 562 -34.03 7.63 -20.12
N GLY A 563 -34.52 7.48 -21.35
CA GLY A 563 -34.19 8.39 -22.44
C GLY A 563 -32.85 8.11 -23.13
N PHE A 564 -32.25 6.92 -22.93
CA PHE A 564 -31.08 6.53 -23.71
C PHE A 564 -31.42 6.44 -25.20
N LYS A 565 -30.55 7.01 -26.03
CA LYS A 565 -30.61 6.87 -27.49
C LYS A 565 -30.07 5.49 -27.84
N MET A 566 -30.84 4.74 -28.62
CA MET A 566 -30.51 3.36 -28.99
C MET A 566 -30.20 3.28 -30.48
N ARG A 567 -29.04 2.73 -30.84
CA ARG A 567 -28.66 2.41 -32.22
C ARG A 567 -28.43 0.91 -32.36
N LYS A 568 -29.02 0.28 -33.37
CA LYS A 568 -28.77 -1.14 -33.67
C LYS A 568 -27.34 -1.30 -34.22
N VAL A 569 -26.63 -2.30 -33.74
CA VAL A 569 -25.30 -2.75 -34.22
C VAL A 569 -25.38 -4.23 -34.60
N GLU A 570 -24.31 -4.80 -35.16
CA GLU A 570 -24.30 -6.16 -35.72
C GLU A 570 -24.86 -7.22 -34.75
N ASP A 571 -24.34 -7.25 -33.52
CA ASP A 571 -24.69 -8.24 -32.49
C ASP A 571 -25.60 -7.71 -31.38
N GLY A 572 -26.26 -6.56 -31.57
CA GLY A 572 -27.02 -5.95 -30.47
C GLY A 572 -27.48 -4.51 -30.68
N TYR A 573 -27.52 -3.77 -29.57
CA TYR A 573 -27.79 -2.35 -29.51
C TYR A 573 -26.67 -1.64 -28.76
N TYR A 574 -26.25 -0.50 -29.31
CA TYR A 574 -25.47 0.50 -28.61
C TYR A 574 -26.43 1.53 -28.01
N ALA A 575 -26.41 1.68 -26.69
CA ALA A 575 -27.20 2.66 -25.97
C ALA A 575 -26.31 3.78 -25.45
N GLU A 576 -26.70 5.04 -25.62
CA GLU A 576 -25.95 6.17 -25.05
C GLU A 576 -26.86 7.28 -24.50
N GLN A 577 -26.36 8.00 -23.50
CA GLN A 577 -26.99 9.19 -22.94
C GLN A 577 -25.92 10.20 -22.54
N ILE A 578 -26.12 11.46 -22.93
CA ILE A 578 -25.30 12.59 -22.45
C ILE A 578 -25.75 12.89 -21.01
N VAL A 579 -24.78 12.92 -20.09
CA VAL A 579 -25.02 13.10 -18.65
C VAL A 579 -24.66 14.52 -18.20
N ASN A 580 -23.55 15.04 -18.69
CA ASN A 580 -23.10 16.41 -18.47
C ASN A 580 -22.84 17.09 -19.82
N GLU A 581 -23.11 18.39 -19.93
CA GLU A 581 -22.68 19.17 -21.10
C GLU A 581 -21.16 19.29 -21.11
N TYR A 582 -20.53 19.38 -22.30
CA TYR A 582 -19.10 19.67 -22.40
C TYR A 582 -18.82 20.99 -21.69
N GLN A 583 -18.03 20.96 -20.63
CA GLN A 583 -17.46 22.17 -20.06
C GLN A 583 -16.14 22.43 -20.79
N ASP A 584 -16.13 23.49 -21.61
CA ASP A 584 -14.94 24.07 -22.22
C ASP A 584 -14.06 24.73 -21.13
N GLU A 585 -13.58 23.96 -20.15
CA GLU A 585 -12.49 24.40 -19.30
C GLU A 585 -11.18 23.96 -19.97
N MET A 586 -10.71 24.83 -20.87
CA MET A 586 -9.30 24.87 -21.26
C MET A 586 -8.44 24.71 -20.00
N VAL A 587 -7.74 23.59 -19.89
CA VAL A 587 -6.64 23.41 -18.96
C VAL A 587 -5.66 24.56 -19.21
N PRO A 588 -5.43 25.50 -18.27
CA PRO A 588 -4.35 26.46 -18.41
C PRO A 588 -3.04 25.68 -18.33
N ALA A 589 -2.14 25.99 -19.27
CA ALA A 589 -0.83 25.38 -19.45
C ALA A 589 0.06 25.39 -18.18
#